data_AF-A0A6N7G4T3-F1
#
_entry.id   AF-A0A6N7G4T3-F1
#
_cell.length_a   1.000
_cell.length_b   1.000
_cell.length_c   1.000
_cell.angle_alpha   90.00
_cell.angle_beta   90.00
_cell.angle_gamma   90.00
#
_symmetry.space_group_name_H-M   'P 1'
#
loop_
_entity.id
_entity.type
_entity.pdbx_description
1 polymer ?
#
loop_
_entity_poly.entity_id
_entity_poly.type
_entity_poly.pdbx_seq_one_letter_code
_entity_poly.pdbx_strand_id
1 'polypeptide(L)'
;MTNTTSPLAARIYGVAAMAAPLLLMASTIAYIVAGEGINHGVLGGVIGVWACFALVIAFAGILRHLEVRAPRAAPILTAFALTGFSAGIAFNVVAIFTAVAGPHARDYLDVAVEADPVAILGFLPWGLFTPLSLLLVGLALWRTRTFPAWNGALLALGGVLFVAARPERINVLALIADGVLVTALVPIGWAMLRHARPAAATPPANRSVPSPAH
;
A
#
# COMPACT_ATOMS: atom_id res chain seq x y z
N MET A 1 -9.94 8.98 -24.26
CA MET A 1 -10.79 7.98 -23.58
C MET A 1 -10.87 8.36 -22.11
N THR A 2 -12.04 8.77 -21.63
CA THR A 2 -12.28 9.05 -20.21
C THR A 2 -12.47 7.72 -19.49
N ASN A 3 -11.43 7.23 -18.80
CA ASN A 3 -11.55 6.05 -17.94
C ASN A 3 -12.43 6.39 -16.72
N THR A 4 -13.75 6.25 -16.87
CA THR A 4 -14.69 6.42 -15.77
C THR A 4 -14.62 5.20 -14.86
N THR A 5 -13.83 5.32 -13.79
CA THR A 5 -13.82 4.31 -12.72
C THR A 5 -15.22 4.29 -12.08
N SER A 6 -15.79 3.10 -11.89
CA SER A 6 -17.11 2.99 -11.27
C SER A 6 -17.12 3.57 -9.85
N PRO A 7 -18.25 4.14 -9.37
CA PRO A 7 -18.33 4.68 -8.01
C PRO A 7 -17.98 3.65 -6.93
N LEU A 8 -18.33 2.38 -7.15
CA LEU A 8 -17.98 1.28 -6.25
C LEU A 8 -16.47 1.03 -6.21
N ALA A 9 -15.81 0.96 -7.37
CA ALA A 9 -14.37 0.76 -7.42
C ALA A 9 -13.61 1.91 -6.74
N ALA A 10 -14.03 3.17 -6.97
CA ALA A 10 -13.44 4.32 -6.31
C ALA A 10 -13.59 4.27 -4.77
N ARG A 11 -14.73 3.76 -4.27
CA ARG A 11 -14.93 3.52 -2.83
C ARG A 11 -14.00 2.45 -2.28
N ILE A 12 -13.90 1.31 -2.96
CA ILE A 12 -13.01 0.22 -2.57
C ILE A 12 -11.57 0.71 -2.47
N TYR A 13 -11.09 1.44 -3.50
CA TYR A 13 -9.74 1.98 -3.50
C TYR A 13 -9.51 3.01 -2.38
N GLY A 14 -10.47 3.91 -2.16
CA GLY A 14 -10.36 4.93 -1.11
C GLY A 14 -10.32 4.32 0.29
N VAL A 15 -11.18 3.35 0.57
CA VAL A 15 -11.18 2.61 1.84
C VAL A 15 -9.87 1.83 2.01
N ALA A 16 -9.41 1.13 0.97
CA ALA A 16 -8.16 0.39 1.01
C ALA A 16 -6.97 1.32 1.30
N ALA A 17 -6.89 2.49 0.68
CA ALA A 17 -5.83 3.47 0.91
C ALA A 17 -5.80 4.01 2.36
N MET A 18 -6.93 3.98 3.06
CA MET A 18 -7.00 4.33 4.48
C MET A 18 -6.68 3.12 5.37
N ALA A 19 -7.29 1.97 5.11
CA ALA A 19 -7.16 0.78 5.93
C ALA A 19 -5.74 0.18 5.87
N ALA A 20 -5.13 0.17 4.69
CA ALA A 20 -3.83 -0.43 4.45
C ALA A 20 -2.70 0.08 5.38
N PRO A 21 -2.42 1.40 5.46
CA PRO A 21 -1.38 1.90 6.36
C PRO A 21 -1.75 1.75 7.84
N LEU A 22 -3.04 1.79 8.19
CA LEU A 22 -3.50 1.59 9.57
C LEU A 22 -3.27 0.13 10.02
N LEU A 23 -3.59 -0.83 9.16
CA LEU A 23 -3.31 -2.24 9.38
C LEU A 23 -1.80 -2.50 9.44
N LEU A 24 -1.01 -1.85 8.58
CA LEU A 24 0.45 -1.97 8.63
C LEU A 24 1.02 -1.45 9.97
N MET A 25 0.55 -0.30 10.44
CA MET A 25 0.94 0.23 11.75
C MET A 25 0.51 -0.72 12.88
N ALA A 26 -0.71 -1.27 12.82
CA ALA A 26 -1.20 -2.24 13.79
C ALA A 26 -0.38 -3.54 13.78
N SER A 27 0.05 -4.01 12.61
CA SER A 27 0.96 -5.14 12.45
C SER A 27 2.30 -4.88 13.14
N THR A 28 2.90 -3.69 12.92
CA THR A 28 4.14 -3.30 13.61
C THR A 28 3.97 -3.22 15.13
N ILE A 29 2.86 -2.64 15.61
CA ILE A 29 2.57 -2.62 17.05
C ILE A 29 2.44 -4.04 17.59
N ALA A 30 1.74 -4.94 16.89
CA ALA A 30 1.60 -6.33 17.29
C ALA A 30 2.94 -7.07 17.31
N TYR A 31 3.82 -6.84 16.34
CA TYR A 31 5.19 -7.38 16.35
C TYR A 31 6.00 -6.90 17.57
N ILE A 32 5.86 -5.62 17.95
CA ILE A 32 6.62 -5.03 19.06
C ILE A 32 6.07 -5.47 20.42
N VAL A 33 4.75 -5.51 20.58
CA VAL A 33 4.09 -5.71 21.89
C VAL A 33 3.81 -7.17 22.19
N ALA A 34 3.32 -7.92 21.19
CA ALA A 34 2.97 -9.32 21.34
C ALA A 34 4.04 -10.28 20.78
N GLY A 35 4.99 -9.74 20.02
CA GLY A 35 6.14 -10.47 19.49
C GLY A 35 7.45 -10.08 20.19
N GLU A 36 8.54 -10.71 19.78
CA GLU A 36 9.90 -10.43 20.26
C GLU A 36 10.60 -9.34 19.42
N GLY A 37 9.84 -8.47 18.74
CA GLY A 37 10.35 -7.40 17.88
C GLY A 37 9.80 -7.44 16.45
N ILE A 38 10.22 -6.47 15.63
CA ILE A 38 9.76 -6.33 14.24
C ILE A 38 9.95 -7.64 13.45
N ASN A 39 8.90 -8.02 12.71
CA ASN A 39 8.85 -9.23 11.88
C ASN A 39 8.92 -10.55 12.66
N HIS A 40 8.67 -10.54 13.97
CA HIS A 40 8.61 -11.73 14.81
C HIS A 40 7.25 -11.87 15.48
N GLY A 41 6.51 -12.92 15.13
CA GLY A 41 5.26 -13.27 15.81
C GLY A 41 4.08 -13.45 14.87
N VAL A 42 3.22 -14.39 15.22
CA VAL A 42 2.07 -14.81 14.41
C VAL A 42 1.08 -13.65 14.20
N LEU A 43 0.71 -12.95 15.27
CA LEU A 43 -0.30 -11.89 15.19
C LEU A 43 0.14 -10.73 14.28
N GLY A 44 1.39 -10.26 14.44
CA GLY A 44 1.96 -9.23 13.60
C GLY A 44 1.98 -9.65 12.13
N GLY A 45 2.41 -10.87 11.83
CA GLY A 45 2.44 -11.42 10.47
C GLY A 45 1.05 -11.54 9.85
N VAL A 46 0.06 -12.05 10.59
CA VAL A 46 -1.31 -12.17 10.08
C VAL A 46 -1.88 -10.80 9.69
N ILE A 47 -1.76 -9.81 10.57
CA ILE A 47 -2.22 -8.44 10.27
C ILE A 47 -1.45 -7.86 9.08
N GLY A 48 -0.14 -8.12 9.01
CA GLY A 48 0.73 -7.65 7.93
C GLY A 48 0.35 -8.21 6.56
N VAL A 49 -0.03 -9.49 6.47
CA VAL A 49 -0.56 -10.10 5.23
C VAL A 49 -1.79 -9.32 4.73
N TRP A 50 -2.76 -9.06 5.62
CA TRP A 50 -3.96 -8.30 5.27
C TRP A 50 -3.65 -6.85 4.92
N ALA A 51 -2.68 -6.23 5.58
CA ALA A 51 -2.20 -4.90 5.24
C ALA A 51 -1.63 -4.85 3.82
N CYS A 52 -0.81 -5.84 3.43
CA CYS A 52 -0.25 -5.90 2.07
C CYS A 52 -1.33 -6.13 0.99
N PHE A 53 -2.34 -6.96 1.24
CA PHE A 53 -3.50 -7.07 0.32
C PHE A 53 -4.23 -5.73 0.17
N ALA A 54 -4.45 -5.01 1.26
CA ALA A 54 -5.06 -3.69 1.21
C ALA A 54 -4.17 -2.68 0.46
N LEU A 55 -2.84 -2.74 0.61
CA LEU A 55 -1.88 -1.91 -0.13
C LEU A 55 -1.95 -2.15 -1.64
N VAL A 56 -2.06 -3.41 -2.07
CA VAL A 56 -2.27 -3.78 -3.50
C VAL A 56 -3.50 -3.06 -4.05
N ILE A 57 -4.63 -3.15 -3.35
CA ILE A 57 -5.89 -2.52 -3.77
C ILE A 57 -5.77 -0.99 -3.76
N ALA A 58 -5.15 -0.42 -2.73
CA ALA A 58 -4.92 1.01 -2.60
C ALA A 58 -4.10 1.57 -3.77
N PHE A 59 -2.96 0.95 -4.06
CA PHE A 59 -2.04 1.40 -5.10
C PHE A 59 -2.61 1.21 -6.50
N ALA A 60 -3.40 0.17 -6.74
CA ALA A 60 -4.15 0.04 -8.00
C ALA A 60 -5.05 1.27 -8.25
N GLY A 61 -5.76 1.75 -7.23
CA GLY A 61 -6.57 2.97 -7.34
C GLY A 61 -5.75 4.24 -7.52
N ILE A 62 -4.72 4.43 -6.70
CA ILE A 62 -3.83 5.61 -6.77
C ILE A 62 -3.18 5.72 -8.16
N LEU A 63 -2.70 4.60 -8.70
CA LEU A 63 -1.99 4.57 -9.98
C LEU A 63 -2.93 4.78 -11.17
N ARG A 64 -4.20 4.41 -11.09
CA ARG A 64 -5.22 4.81 -12.09
C ARG A 64 -5.42 6.33 -12.13
N HIS A 65 -5.39 7.01 -10.99
CA HIS A 65 -5.42 8.46 -10.96
C HIS A 65 -4.14 9.08 -11.53
N LEU A 66 -2.99 8.45 -11.27
CA LEU A 66 -1.70 8.88 -11.82
C LEU A 66 -1.63 8.70 -13.34
N GLU A 67 -2.21 7.63 -13.88
CA GLU A 67 -2.18 7.27 -15.30
C GLU A 67 -2.68 8.39 -16.21
N VAL A 68 -3.67 9.17 -15.75
CA VAL A 68 -4.20 10.35 -16.47
C VAL A 68 -3.09 11.38 -16.76
N ARG A 69 -2.11 11.52 -15.86
CA ARG A 69 -0.99 12.48 -15.97
C ARG A 69 0.33 11.84 -16.38
N ALA A 70 0.49 10.54 -16.20
CA ALA A 70 1.72 9.81 -16.48
C ALA A 70 1.41 8.41 -17.07
N PRO A 71 0.85 8.34 -18.31
CA PRO A 71 0.31 7.10 -18.88
C PRO A 71 1.35 6.01 -19.13
N ARG A 72 2.63 6.38 -19.31
CA ARG A 72 3.72 5.42 -19.47
C ARG A 72 4.29 4.94 -18.13
N ALA A 73 4.38 5.83 -17.15
CA ALA A 73 4.98 5.51 -15.86
C ALA A 73 4.02 4.73 -14.97
N ALA A 74 2.73 5.08 -14.95
CA ALA A 74 1.74 4.43 -14.10
C ALA A 74 1.69 2.89 -14.23
N PRO A 75 1.61 2.27 -15.42
CA PRO A 75 1.58 0.81 -15.53
C PRO A 75 2.88 0.16 -15.05
N ILE A 76 4.05 0.78 -15.29
CA ILE A 76 5.33 0.29 -14.79
C ILE A 76 5.32 0.32 -13.26
N LEU A 77 4.92 1.45 -12.67
CA LEU A 77 4.83 1.58 -11.22
C LEU A 77 3.81 0.62 -10.59
N THR A 78 2.74 0.28 -11.32
CA THR A 78 1.77 -0.75 -10.89
C THR A 78 2.46 -2.11 -10.78
N ALA A 79 3.24 -2.50 -11.78
CA ALA A 79 3.98 -3.76 -11.73
C ALA A 79 4.94 -3.79 -10.52
N PHE A 80 5.70 -2.71 -10.30
CA PHE A 80 6.58 -2.59 -9.13
C PHE A 80 5.80 -2.74 -7.82
N ALA A 81 4.68 -2.03 -7.67
CA ALA A 81 3.86 -2.07 -6.44
C ALA A 81 3.28 -3.46 -6.19
N LEU A 82 2.76 -4.12 -7.22
CA LEU A 82 2.24 -5.49 -7.13
C LEU A 82 3.32 -6.48 -6.71
N THR A 83 4.49 -6.44 -7.35
CA THR A 83 5.63 -7.28 -6.98
C THR A 83 6.07 -7.01 -5.53
N GLY A 84 6.21 -5.73 -5.15
CA GLY A 84 6.62 -5.33 -3.81
C GLY A 84 5.68 -5.83 -2.72
N PHE A 85 4.39 -5.54 -2.84
CA PHE A 85 3.44 -5.95 -1.81
C PHE A 85 3.20 -7.47 -1.80
N SER A 86 3.35 -8.15 -2.94
CA SER A 86 3.35 -9.63 -2.97
C SER A 86 4.53 -10.21 -2.21
N ALA A 87 5.72 -9.62 -2.36
CA ALA A 87 6.89 -9.98 -1.55
C ALA A 87 6.64 -9.67 -0.07
N GLY A 88 6.00 -8.54 0.24
CA GLY A 88 5.57 -8.19 1.60
C GLY A 88 4.65 -9.24 2.22
N ILE A 89 3.70 -9.80 1.46
CA ILE A 89 2.88 -10.94 1.90
C ILE A 89 3.77 -12.13 2.23
N ALA A 90 4.70 -12.50 1.35
CA ALA A 90 5.61 -13.62 1.57
C ALA A 90 6.45 -13.43 2.85
N PHE A 91 7.01 -12.25 3.09
CA PHE A 91 7.76 -11.96 4.32
C PHE A 91 6.90 -12.09 5.59
N ASN A 92 5.65 -11.63 5.56
CA ASN A 92 4.75 -11.79 6.69
C ASN A 92 4.34 -13.26 6.91
N VAL A 93 4.15 -14.03 5.84
CA VAL A 93 3.91 -15.48 5.92
C VAL A 93 5.12 -16.20 6.53
N VAL A 94 6.33 -15.84 6.11
CA VAL A 94 7.56 -16.36 6.71
C VAL A 94 7.63 -16.02 8.19
N ALA A 95 7.31 -14.78 8.60
CA ALA A 95 7.27 -14.38 10.01
C ALA A 95 6.27 -15.22 10.85
N ILE A 96 5.14 -15.61 10.25
CA ILE A 96 4.18 -16.53 10.90
C ILE A 96 4.80 -17.92 11.06
N PHE A 97 5.36 -18.48 9.99
CA PHE A 97 5.93 -19.83 10.02
C PHE A 97 7.11 -19.94 10.98
N THR A 98 8.03 -18.97 10.98
CA THR A 98 9.17 -18.98 11.90
C THR A 98 8.75 -18.82 13.35
N ALA A 99 7.70 -18.05 13.63
CA ALA A 99 7.14 -17.94 14.97
C ALA A 99 6.50 -19.25 15.46
N VAL A 100 5.87 -20.03 14.57
CA VAL A 100 5.24 -21.32 14.92
C VAL A 100 6.25 -22.46 15.00
N ALA A 101 7.20 -22.52 14.07
CA ALA A 101 8.19 -23.60 13.98
C ALA A 101 9.30 -23.49 15.04
N GLY A 102 9.36 -22.39 15.79
CA GLY A 102 10.28 -22.22 16.91
C GLY A 102 11.68 -21.76 16.50
N PRO A 103 12.64 -21.76 17.46
CA PRO A 103 13.95 -21.10 17.29
C PRO A 103 14.76 -21.61 16.10
N HIS A 104 14.69 -22.91 15.78
CA HIS A 104 15.43 -23.52 14.67
C HIS A 104 14.97 -23.07 13.29
N ALA A 105 13.77 -22.49 13.19
CA ALA A 105 13.27 -21.96 11.93
C ALA A 105 13.79 -20.55 11.63
N ARG A 106 14.47 -19.87 12.56
CA ARG A 106 14.97 -18.49 12.36
C ARG A 106 16.18 -18.42 11.42
N ASP A 107 16.94 -19.50 11.30
CA ASP A 107 18.14 -19.59 10.45
C ASP A 107 17.82 -20.06 9.03
N TYR A 108 16.55 -20.07 8.63
CA TYR A 108 16.12 -20.59 7.33
C TYR A 108 16.83 -19.96 6.12
N LEU A 109 17.19 -18.67 6.21
CA LEU A 109 17.89 -17.98 5.13
C LEU A 109 19.35 -18.43 5.04
N ASP A 110 20.02 -18.57 6.18
CA ASP A 110 21.41 -19.02 6.25
C ASP A 110 21.50 -20.48 5.81
N VAL A 111 20.59 -21.34 6.29
CA VAL A 111 20.48 -22.74 5.86
C VAL A 111 20.20 -22.84 4.35
N ALA A 112 19.33 -21.99 3.80
CA ALA A 112 19.03 -22.01 2.38
C ALA A 112 20.24 -21.56 1.52
N VAL A 113 20.97 -20.52 1.96
CA VAL A 113 22.15 -20.00 1.25
C VAL A 113 23.36 -20.93 1.39
N GLU A 114 23.53 -21.59 2.53
CA GLU A 114 24.53 -22.65 2.72
C GLU A 114 24.27 -23.85 1.82
N ALA A 115 22.99 -24.22 1.63
CA ALA A 115 22.61 -25.31 0.73
C ALA A 115 22.77 -24.94 -0.75
N ASP A 116 22.37 -23.73 -1.13
CA ASP A 116 22.55 -23.19 -2.49
C ASP A 116 22.67 -21.65 -2.44
N PRO A 117 23.83 -21.08 -2.81
CA PRO A 117 24.02 -19.63 -2.85
C PRO A 117 23.00 -18.88 -3.72
N VAL A 118 22.40 -19.53 -4.72
CA VAL A 118 21.35 -18.96 -5.58
C VAL A 118 20.04 -18.72 -4.82
N ALA A 119 19.80 -19.42 -3.70
CA ALA A 119 18.60 -19.27 -2.89
C ALA A 119 18.39 -17.83 -2.41
N ILE A 120 19.46 -17.05 -2.23
CA ILE A 120 19.38 -15.62 -1.85
C ILE A 120 18.53 -14.80 -2.83
N LEU A 121 18.52 -15.17 -4.11
CA LEU A 121 17.73 -14.50 -5.16
C LEU A 121 16.22 -14.74 -4.99
N GLY A 122 15.83 -15.81 -4.29
CA GLY A 122 14.44 -16.08 -3.93
C GLY A 122 13.88 -15.14 -2.86
N PHE A 123 14.74 -14.47 -2.08
CA PHE A 123 14.32 -13.69 -0.91
C PHE A 123 14.70 -12.21 -1.01
N LEU A 124 15.97 -11.89 -1.24
CA LEU A 124 16.52 -10.55 -1.01
C LEU A 124 16.03 -9.48 -2.01
N PRO A 125 16.02 -9.73 -3.34
CA PRO A 125 15.70 -8.70 -4.33
C PRO A 125 14.26 -8.19 -4.19
N TRP A 126 13.35 -9.08 -3.81
CA TRP A 126 11.92 -8.82 -3.75
C TRP A 126 11.54 -7.89 -2.60
N GLY A 127 12.29 -7.94 -1.49
CA GLY A 127 12.10 -7.06 -0.34
C GLY A 127 12.32 -5.58 -0.65
N LEU A 128 13.12 -5.26 -1.67
CA LEU A 128 13.39 -3.88 -2.09
C LEU A 128 12.27 -3.27 -2.94
N PHE A 129 11.40 -4.09 -3.54
CA PHE A 129 10.33 -3.57 -4.39
C PHE A 129 9.30 -2.77 -3.59
N THR A 130 8.93 -3.18 -2.38
CA THR A 130 8.00 -2.40 -1.54
C THR A 130 8.49 -0.96 -1.29
N PRO A 131 9.66 -0.74 -0.66
CA PRO A 131 10.13 0.63 -0.42
C PRO A 131 10.41 1.40 -1.71
N LEU A 132 10.88 0.72 -2.77
CA LEU A 132 11.07 1.35 -4.06
C LEU A 132 9.75 1.81 -4.69
N SER A 133 8.68 1.02 -4.57
CA SER A 133 7.34 1.43 -5.01
C SER A 133 6.84 2.64 -4.24
N LEU A 134 6.99 2.66 -2.91
CA LEU A 134 6.63 3.83 -2.10
C LEU A 134 7.41 5.08 -2.55
N LEU A 135 8.72 4.94 -2.78
CA LEU A 135 9.60 6.01 -3.25
C LEU A 135 9.18 6.54 -4.63
N LEU A 136 9.12 5.65 -5.63
CA LEU A 136 8.87 6.02 -7.01
C LEU A 136 7.45 6.55 -7.22
N VAL A 137 6.45 5.94 -6.58
CA VAL A 137 5.06 6.43 -6.63
C VAL A 137 4.96 7.77 -5.90
N GLY A 138 5.58 7.91 -4.73
CA GLY A 138 5.62 9.19 -4.00
C GLY A 138 6.22 10.32 -4.83
N LEU A 139 7.38 10.08 -5.46
CA LEU A 139 8.03 11.05 -6.36
C LEU A 139 7.15 11.38 -7.58
N ALA A 140 6.49 10.38 -8.17
CA ALA A 140 5.59 10.60 -9.29
C ALA A 140 4.40 11.47 -8.87
N LEU A 141 3.74 11.15 -7.75
CA LEU A 141 2.63 11.94 -7.20
C LEU A 141 3.05 13.38 -6.87
N TRP A 142 4.24 13.55 -6.30
CA TRP A 142 4.81 14.86 -5.97
C TRP A 142 5.05 15.71 -7.23
N ARG A 143 5.61 15.11 -8.29
CA ARG A 143 5.86 15.81 -9.56
C ARG A 143 4.59 16.11 -10.34
N THR A 144 3.68 15.14 -10.46
CA THR A 144 2.46 15.31 -11.26
C THR A 144 1.38 16.10 -10.53
N ARG A 145 1.52 16.30 -9.21
CA ARG A 145 0.52 16.93 -8.33
C ARG A 145 -0.85 16.25 -8.41
N THR A 146 -0.89 14.94 -8.69
CA THR A 146 -2.16 14.18 -8.79
C THR A 146 -2.97 14.27 -7.49
N PHE A 147 -2.26 14.33 -6.36
CA PHE A 147 -2.75 14.67 -5.03
C PHE A 147 -1.93 15.87 -4.47
N PRO A 148 -2.27 16.44 -3.31
CA PRO A 148 -1.45 17.48 -2.69
C PRO A 148 0.01 17.03 -2.58
N ALA A 149 0.94 17.92 -2.92
CA ALA A 149 2.35 17.55 -3.14
C ALA A 149 3.01 16.92 -1.91
N TRP A 150 2.58 17.35 -0.71
CA TRP A 150 3.07 16.82 0.56
C TRP A 150 2.74 15.34 0.75
N ASN A 151 1.60 14.83 0.24
CA ASN A 151 1.29 13.40 0.30
C ASN A 151 2.31 12.57 -0.49
N GLY A 152 2.69 13.04 -1.68
CA GLY A 152 3.73 12.39 -2.49
C GLY A 152 5.10 12.42 -1.81
N ALA A 153 5.47 13.56 -1.20
CA ALA A 153 6.72 13.68 -0.46
C ALA A 153 6.77 12.77 0.78
N LEU A 154 5.68 12.70 1.56
CA LEU A 154 5.59 11.80 2.71
C LEU A 154 5.60 10.33 2.29
N LEU A 155 4.93 9.98 1.18
CA LEU A 155 4.97 8.61 0.66
C LEU A 155 6.39 8.21 0.26
N ALA A 156 7.11 9.11 -0.41
CA ALA A 156 8.51 8.90 -0.78
C ALA A 156 9.42 8.74 0.45
N LEU A 157 9.24 9.61 1.46
CA LEU A 157 9.92 9.51 2.74
C LEU A 157 9.62 8.19 3.45
N GLY A 158 8.36 7.73 3.42
CA GLY A 158 7.95 6.45 3.97
C GLY A 158 8.72 5.28 3.36
N GLY A 159 8.97 5.30 2.04
CA GLY A 159 9.82 4.30 1.38
C GLY A 159 11.26 4.28 1.90
N VAL A 160 11.87 5.46 2.11
CA VAL A 160 13.22 5.58 2.66
C VAL A 160 13.28 5.09 4.11
N LEU A 161 12.33 5.54 4.95
CA LEU A 161 12.24 5.14 6.35
C LEU A 161 11.97 3.63 6.49
N PHE A 162 11.22 3.03 5.57
CA PHE A 162 10.96 1.60 5.57
C PHE A 162 12.26 0.79 5.40
N VAL A 163 13.15 1.20 4.49
CA VAL A 163 14.49 0.58 4.33
C VAL A 163 15.37 0.83 5.55
N ALA A 164 15.31 2.02 6.14
CA ALA A 164 16.12 2.32 7.32
C ALA A 164 15.66 1.55 8.58
N ALA A 165 14.35 1.29 8.72
CA ALA A 165 13.78 0.69 9.93
C ALA A 165 13.89 -0.83 9.99
N ARG A 166 13.64 -1.53 8.88
CA ARG A 166 13.36 -2.97 8.90
C ARG A 166 14.59 -3.88 8.95
N PRO A 167 15.69 -3.63 8.19
CA PRO A 167 16.92 -4.42 8.28
C PRO A 167 17.55 -4.36 9.67
N GLU A 168 17.67 -3.16 10.23
CA GLU A 168 18.22 -2.91 11.58
C GLU A 168 17.23 -3.22 12.70
N ARG A 169 15.99 -3.60 12.38
CA ARG A 169 14.90 -3.93 13.32
C ARG A 169 14.69 -2.86 14.40
N ILE A 170 14.76 -1.57 14.01
CA ILE A 170 14.63 -0.44 14.92
C ILE A 170 13.14 -0.15 15.16
N ASN A 171 12.60 -0.66 16.28
CA ASN A 171 11.18 -0.58 16.67
C ASN A 171 10.57 0.82 16.51
N VAL A 172 11.23 1.84 17.08
CA VAL A 172 10.76 3.22 17.04
C VAL A 172 10.72 3.76 15.61
N LEU A 173 11.77 3.49 14.82
CA LEU A 173 11.86 3.97 13.45
C LEU A 173 10.80 3.33 12.55
N ALA A 174 10.43 2.07 12.80
CA ALA A 174 9.35 1.40 12.10
C ALA A 174 7.98 2.03 12.40
N LEU A 175 7.70 2.37 13.66
CA LEU A 175 6.46 3.07 14.02
C LEU A 175 6.40 4.46 13.38
N ILE A 176 7.52 5.17 13.34
CA ILE A 176 7.61 6.46 12.63
C ILE A 176 7.35 6.27 11.13
N ALA A 177 7.97 5.27 10.50
CA ALA A 177 7.76 4.96 9.09
C ALA A 177 6.28 4.69 8.78
N ASP A 178 5.62 3.86 9.60
CA ASP A 178 4.20 3.53 9.42
C ASP A 178 3.30 4.74 9.69
N GLY A 179 3.60 5.57 10.69
CA GLY A 179 2.90 6.84 10.92
C GLY A 179 3.02 7.82 9.74
N VAL A 180 4.20 7.89 9.12
CA VAL A 180 4.42 8.65 7.87
C VAL A 180 3.55 8.09 6.74
N LEU A 181 3.45 6.77 6.60
CA LEU A 181 2.57 6.15 5.60
C LEU A 181 1.07 6.40 5.87
N VAL A 182 0.63 6.37 7.13
CA VAL A 182 -0.73 6.72 7.54
C VAL A 182 -1.03 8.16 7.13
N THR A 183 -0.16 9.11 7.48
CA THR A 183 -0.33 10.53 7.14
C THR A 183 -0.28 10.79 5.63
N ALA A 184 0.48 10.00 4.87
CA ALA A 184 0.53 10.10 3.42
C ALA A 184 -0.73 9.55 2.75
N LEU A 185 -1.17 8.35 3.12
CA LEU A 185 -2.17 7.56 2.37
C LEU A 185 -3.61 7.80 2.84
N VAL A 186 -3.86 8.02 4.13
CA VAL A 186 -5.24 8.26 4.64
C VAL A 186 -5.89 9.48 3.96
N PRO A 187 -5.22 10.63 3.80
CA PRO A 187 -5.81 11.79 3.12
C PRO A 187 -6.01 11.56 1.62
N ILE A 188 -5.16 10.75 0.97
CA ILE A 188 -5.35 10.31 -0.42
C ILE A 188 -6.63 9.48 -0.51
N GLY A 189 -6.79 8.48 0.35
CA GLY A 189 -7.98 7.63 0.39
C GLY A 189 -9.25 8.44 0.64
N TRP A 190 -9.21 9.38 1.58
CA TRP A 190 -10.31 10.31 1.85
C TRP A 190 -10.66 11.16 0.62
N ALA A 191 -9.66 11.70 -0.08
CA ALA A 191 -9.89 12.44 -1.31
C ALA A 191 -10.58 11.56 -2.37
N MET A 192 -10.12 10.32 -2.56
CA MET A 192 -10.74 9.38 -3.51
C MET A 192 -12.22 9.10 -3.17
N LEU A 193 -12.55 8.95 -1.89
CA LEU A 193 -13.93 8.76 -1.43
C LEU A 193 -14.83 9.96 -1.71
N ARG A 194 -14.31 11.19 -1.57
CA ARG A 194 -15.09 12.42 -1.86
C ARG A 194 -15.43 12.55 -3.34
N HIS A 195 -14.53 12.13 -4.23
CA HIS A 195 -14.76 12.17 -5.68
C HIS A 195 -15.63 11.02 -6.19
N ALA A 196 -15.80 9.95 -5.40
CA ALA A 196 -16.65 8.81 -5.75
C ALA A 196 -18.17 9.07 -5.56
N ARG A 197 -18.56 10.22 -5.01
CA ARG A 197 -19.98 10.58 -4.86
C ARG A 197 -20.55 10.93 -6.23
N PRO A 198 -21.61 10.24 -6.71
CA PRO A 198 -22.32 10.67 -7.90
C PRO A 198 -22.76 12.12 -7.71
N ALA A 199 -22.55 12.99 -8.70
CA ALA A 199 -23.26 14.25 -8.75
C ALA A 199 -24.74 13.91 -8.60
N ALA A 200 -25.38 14.35 -7.52
CA ALA A 200 -26.78 14.07 -7.27
C ALA A 200 -27.53 14.34 -8.57
N ALA A 201 -28.19 13.33 -9.13
CA ALA A 201 -28.85 13.43 -10.40
C ALA A 201 -29.77 14.66 -10.32
N THR A 202 -29.45 15.71 -11.07
CA THR A 202 -30.32 16.87 -11.19
C THR A 202 -31.68 16.31 -11.55
N PRO A 203 -32.73 16.54 -10.72
CA PRO A 203 -34.06 16.03 -11.01
C PRO A 203 -34.38 16.43 -12.47
N PRO A 204 -34.88 15.50 -13.31
CA PRO A 204 -35.16 15.82 -14.69
C PRO A 204 -36.00 17.10 -14.70
N ALA A 205 -35.48 18.14 -15.37
CA ALA A 205 -36.17 19.41 -15.48
C ALA A 205 -37.60 19.09 -15.92
N ASN A 206 -38.56 19.42 -15.05
CA ASN A 206 -39.97 19.14 -15.23
C ASN A 206 -40.37 19.69 -16.61
N ARG A 207 -40.46 18.81 -17.62
CA ARG A 207 -40.86 19.21 -18.96
C ARG A 207 -42.32 19.59 -18.84
N SER A 208 -42.58 20.89 -18.75
CA SER A 208 -43.93 21.44 -18.85
C SER A 208 -44.56 20.89 -20.13
N VAL A 209 -45.54 20.00 -19.95
CA VAL A 209 -46.36 19.50 -21.05
C VAL A 209 -47.03 20.71 -21.70
N PRO A 210 -46.88 20.92 -23.02
CA PRO A 210 -47.59 22.01 -23.70
C PRO A 210 -49.09 21.83 -23.50
N SER A 211 -49.76 22.86 -22.97
CA SER A 211 -51.22 22.89 -22.89
C SER A 211 -51.80 22.76 -24.30
N PRO A 212 -52.77 21.87 -24.56
CA PRO A 212 -53.47 21.83 -25.83
C PRO A 212 -54.18 23.18 -26.04
N ALA A 213 -53.98 23.76 -27.22
CA ALA A 213 -54.72 24.95 -27.65
C ALA A 213 -56.18 24.56 -27.91
N HIS A 214 -57.10 25.29 -27.28
CA HIS A 214 -58.54 25.27 -27.57
C HIS A 214 -58.90 26.37 -28.56
#